data_AF-A0A417R1F0-F1
#
_entry.id   AF-A0A417R1F0-F1
#
_cell.length_a   1.000
_cell.length_b   1.000
_cell.length_c   1.000
_cell.angle_alpha   90.00
_cell.angle_beta   90.00
_cell.angle_gamma   90.00
#
_symmetry.space_group_name_H-M   'P 1'
#
loop_
_entity.id
_entity.type
_entity.pdbx_description
1 polymer ?
#
loop_
_entity_poly.entity_id
_entity_poly.type
_entity_poly.pdbx_seq_one_letter_code
_entity_poly.pdbx_strand_id
1 'polypeptide(L)'
;MVELIVGKKGKGKTKVLLDKVNGAIKDANGSIVYLDKSTKHMYELNNKVRLIDVSVYPIKNADEFVGFVCGIISQDHDLEQVYLDSFLTTAKLEGQDVSNTLEQLIAVGEKFNVKFIISMSLDKEEVPEAFQDKIVTAL
;
A
#
# COMPACT_ATOMS: atom_id res chain seq x y z
N MET A 1 3.52 -10.29 4.58
CA MET A 1 4.06 -9.36 5.63
C MET A 1 3.55 -7.95 5.34
N VAL A 2 3.13 -7.18 6.36
CA VAL A 2 2.60 -5.80 6.19
C VAL A 2 3.44 -4.82 6.99
N GLU A 3 3.78 -3.69 6.37
CA GLU A 3 4.50 -2.57 6.97
C GLU A 3 3.73 -1.26 6.81
N LEU A 4 3.68 -0.46 7.86
CA LEU A 4 2.93 0.79 7.91
C LEU A 4 3.87 2.00 8.00
N ILE A 5 3.62 2.98 7.14
CA ILE A 5 4.22 4.32 7.17
C ILE A 5 3.10 5.30 7.56
N VAL A 6 3.22 5.90 8.74
CA VAL A 6 2.16 6.72 9.34
C VAL A 6 2.63 8.14 9.62
N GLY A 7 1.69 9.05 9.82
CA GLY A 7 1.90 10.49 10.06
C GLY A 7 0.84 11.34 9.38
N LYS A 8 0.71 12.62 9.76
CA LYS A 8 -0.28 13.53 9.15
C LYS A 8 -0.06 13.76 7.66
N LYS A 9 -1.10 14.27 6.99
CA LYS A 9 -1.02 14.71 5.59
C LYS A 9 0.08 15.77 5.45
N GLY A 10 0.94 15.63 4.44
CA GLY A 10 2.06 16.55 4.19
C GLY A 10 3.37 16.25 4.94
N LYS A 11 3.44 15.20 5.77
CA LYS A 11 4.66 14.82 6.52
C LYS A 11 5.72 14.06 5.72
N GLY A 12 5.55 13.90 4.41
CA GLY A 12 6.56 13.24 3.55
C GLY A 12 6.45 11.71 3.42
N LYS A 13 5.33 11.09 3.84
CA LYS A 13 5.10 9.64 3.70
C LYS A 13 5.30 9.11 2.28
N THR A 14 4.79 9.82 1.27
CA THR A 14 4.95 9.47 -0.14
C THR A 14 6.44 9.45 -0.54
N LYS A 15 7.25 10.38 -0.04
CA LYS A 15 8.69 10.36 -0.29
C LYS A 15 9.33 9.10 0.30
N VAL A 16 8.96 8.72 1.53
CA VAL A 16 9.45 7.48 2.16
C VAL A 16 9.05 6.24 1.36
N LEU A 17 7.80 6.17 0.86
CA LEU A 17 7.34 5.11 -0.03
C LEU A 17 8.17 5.04 -1.32
N LEU A 18 8.39 6.19 -1.98
CA LEU A 18 9.15 6.29 -3.23
C LEU A 18 10.61 5.88 -3.05
N ASP A 19 11.26 6.35 -1.98
CA ASP A 19 12.64 5.96 -1.66
C ASP A 19 12.73 4.45 -1.41
N LYS A 20 11.74 3.89 -0.70
CA LYS A 20 11.70 2.46 -0.37
C LYS A 20 11.46 1.57 -1.58
N VAL A 21 10.50 1.91 -2.44
CA VAL A 21 10.20 1.12 -3.65
C VAL A 21 11.35 1.16 -4.66
N ASN A 22 11.98 2.33 -4.83
CA ASN A 22 13.14 2.50 -5.70
C ASN A 22 14.40 1.82 -5.16
N GLY A 23 14.49 1.63 -3.84
CA GLY A 23 15.49 0.75 -3.23
C GLY A 23 15.17 -0.72 -3.51
N ALA A 24 13.98 -1.16 -3.14
CA ALA A 24 13.55 -2.57 -3.21
C ALA A 24 13.62 -3.16 -4.62
N ILE A 25 13.26 -2.40 -5.66
CA ILE A 25 13.25 -2.87 -7.05
C ILE A 25 14.64 -3.24 -7.60
N LYS A 26 15.72 -2.82 -6.94
CA LYS A 26 17.08 -3.17 -7.35
C LYS A 26 17.43 -4.62 -7.03
N ASP A 27 16.83 -5.15 -5.97
CA ASP A 27 17.10 -6.48 -5.43
C ASP A 27 15.93 -7.44 -5.62
N ALA A 28 14.78 -6.94 -6.10
CA ALA A 28 13.60 -7.75 -6.39
C ALA A 28 13.83 -8.69 -7.57
N ASN A 29 13.42 -9.95 -7.43
CA ASN A 29 13.52 -10.95 -8.50
C ASN A 29 12.23 -11.01 -9.33
N GLY A 30 11.09 -10.66 -8.74
CA GLY A 30 9.79 -10.58 -9.37
C GLY A 30 9.24 -9.15 -9.44
N SER A 31 7.92 -9.06 -9.64
CA SER A 31 7.24 -7.79 -9.88
C SER A 31 7.01 -6.98 -8.60
N ILE A 32 7.04 -5.65 -8.73
CA ILE A 32 6.60 -4.72 -7.69
C ILE A 32 5.53 -3.79 -8.27
N VAL A 33 4.41 -3.67 -7.56
CA VAL A 33 3.30 -2.81 -7.91
C VAL A 33 3.21 -1.63 -6.95
N TYR A 34 2.97 -0.43 -7.49
CA TYR A 34 2.69 0.78 -6.72
C TYR A 34 1.27 1.25 -7.04
N LEU A 35 0.41 1.30 -6.02
CA LEU A 35 -0.95 1.80 -6.11
C LEU A 35 -1.02 3.24 -5.60
N ASP A 36 -1.53 4.14 -6.44
CA ASP A 36 -1.73 5.55 -6.10
C ASP A 36 -3.11 6.02 -6.57
N LYS A 37 -3.56 7.17 -6.09
CA LYS A 37 -4.77 7.86 -6.54
C LYS A 37 -4.56 8.72 -7.80
N SER A 38 -3.37 8.69 -8.39
CA SER A 38 -3.02 9.45 -9.60
C SER A 38 -1.74 8.90 -10.24
N THR A 39 -1.40 9.38 -11.43
CA THR A 39 -0.13 9.07 -12.10
C THR A 39 1.01 10.04 -11.79
N LYS A 40 0.85 10.94 -10.80
CA LYS A 40 1.80 12.04 -10.53
C LYS A 40 3.22 11.57 -10.27
N HIS A 41 3.39 10.44 -9.60
CA HIS A 41 4.69 9.91 -9.20
C HIS A 41 5.31 8.97 -10.25
N MET A 42 4.73 8.85 -11.44
CA MET A 42 5.23 7.97 -12.51
C MET A 42 6.69 8.23 -12.85
N TYR A 43 7.11 9.50 -12.92
CA TYR A 43 8.50 9.87 -13.25
C TYR A 43 9.47 9.75 -12.07
N GLU A 44 8.97 9.55 -10.85
CA GLU A 44 9.78 9.35 -9.65
C GLU A 44 10.03 7.86 -9.38
N LEU A 45 9.29 6.98 -10.06
CA LEU A 45 9.42 5.53 -9.94
C LEU A 45 10.43 4.97 -10.96
N ASN A 46 11.18 3.97 -10.52
CA ASN A 46 11.95 3.13 -11.43
C ASN A 46 11.01 2.50 -12.48
N ASN A 47 11.46 2.43 -13.74
CA ASN A 47 10.66 1.93 -14.86
C ASN A 47 10.22 0.46 -14.74
N LYS A 48 10.84 -0.32 -13.85
CA LYS A 48 10.42 -1.70 -13.53
C LYS A 48 9.26 -1.77 -12.55
N VAL A 49 8.96 -0.68 -11.82
CA VAL A 49 7.82 -0.63 -10.89
C VAL A 49 6.56 -0.36 -11.69
N ARG A 50 5.54 -1.21 -11.53
CA ARG A 50 4.25 -1.01 -12.17
C ARG A 50 3.40 -0.04 -11.34
N LEU A 51 3.23 1.18 -11.82
CA LEU A 51 2.27 2.14 -11.25
C LEU A 51 0.86 1.85 -11.76
N ILE A 52 -0.10 1.78 -10.83
CA ILE A 52 -1.53 1.68 -11.14
C ILE A 52 -2.25 2.86 -10.48
N ASP A 53 -2.97 3.63 -11.29
CA ASP A 53 -3.86 4.67 -10.81
C ASP A 53 -5.19 4.04 -10.38
N VAL A 54 -5.38 3.90 -9.07
CA VAL A 54 -6.59 3.31 -8.47
C VAL A 54 -7.83 4.17 -8.76
N SER A 55 -7.67 5.47 -8.99
CA SER A 55 -8.80 6.40 -9.13
C SER A 55 -9.64 6.19 -10.39
N VAL A 56 -9.08 5.51 -11.41
CA VAL A 56 -9.82 5.21 -12.66
C VAL A 56 -10.74 3.99 -12.52
N TYR A 57 -10.61 3.23 -11.44
CA TYR A 57 -11.44 2.05 -11.18
C TYR A 57 -12.62 2.42 -10.28
N PRO A 58 -13.82 1.86 -10.50
CA PRO A 58 -15.04 2.23 -9.79
C PRO A 58 -15.12 1.58 -8.39
N ILE A 59 -14.06 1.72 -7.58
CA ILE A 59 -13.98 1.17 -6.21
C ILE A 59 -14.78 2.06 -5.26
N LYS A 60 -15.77 1.46 -4.60
CA LYS A 60 -16.75 2.16 -3.75
C LYS A 60 -16.50 1.97 -2.26
N ASN A 61 -15.83 0.88 -1.87
CA ASN A 61 -15.61 0.53 -0.47
C ASN A 61 -14.34 -0.32 -0.31
N ALA A 62 -14.00 -0.63 0.93
CA ALA A 62 -12.79 -1.37 1.26
C ALA A 62 -12.81 -2.83 0.78
N ASP A 63 -13.96 -3.50 0.77
CA ASP A 63 -14.07 -4.88 0.28
C ASP A 63 -13.77 -4.95 -1.23
N GLU A 64 -14.29 -3.99 -2.01
CA GLU A 64 -13.96 -3.84 -3.43
C GLU A 64 -12.48 -3.53 -3.64
N PHE A 65 -11.86 -2.74 -2.75
CA PHE A 65 -10.42 -2.48 -2.79
C PHE A 65 -9.59 -3.76 -2.52
N VAL A 66 -9.97 -4.56 -1.52
CA VAL A 66 -9.30 -5.85 -1.25
C VAL A 66 -9.49 -6.79 -2.44
N GLY A 67 -10.69 -6.83 -3.03
CA GLY A 67 -10.97 -7.57 -4.26
C GLY A 67 -10.07 -7.12 -5.43
N PHE A 68 -9.87 -5.80 -5.58
CA PHE A 68 -8.97 -5.23 -6.58
C PHE A 68 -7.51 -5.67 -6.37
N VAL A 69 -7.01 -5.61 -5.13
CA VAL A 69 -5.68 -6.11 -4.77
C VAL A 69 -5.54 -7.61 -5.04
N CYS A 70 -6.54 -8.41 -4.67
CA CYS A 70 -6.57 -9.84 -5.00
C CYS A 70 -6.55 -10.08 -6.51
N GLY A 71 -7.25 -9.24 -7.29
CA GLY A 71 -7.22 -9.27 -8.74
C GLY A 71 -5.81 -9.06 -9.31
N ILE A 72 -5.08 -8.06 -8.81
CA ILE A 72 -3.68 -7.80 -9.19
C ILE A 72 -2.80 -9.02 -8.89
N ILE A 73 -2.89 -9.58 -7.68
CA ILE A 73 -2.14 -10.77 -7.28
C ILE A 73 -2.49 -11.97 -8.17
N SER A 74 -3.77 -12.14 -8.53
CA SER A 74 -4.22 -13.28 -9.34
C SER A 74 -3.67 -13.27 -10.77
N GLN A 75 -3.29 -12.09 -11.29
CA GLN A 75 -2.74 -11.92 -12.64
C GLN A 75 -1.21 -11.96 -12.67
N ASP A 76 -0.56 -11.88 -11.51
CA ASP A 76 0.88 -11.67 -11.40
C ASP A 76 1.50 -12.67 -10.41
N HIS A 77 1.90 -13.83 -10.94
CA HIS A 77 2.39 -14.96 -10.15
C HIS A 77 3.75 -14.71 -9.48
N ASP A 78 4.52 -13.72 -9.93
CA ASP A 78 5.82 -13.37 -9.36
C ASP A 78 5.80 -12.06 -8.55
N LEU A 79 4.60 -11.53 -8.25
CA LEU A 79 4.44 -10.32 -7.47
C LEU A 79 5.04 -10.48 -6.06
N GLU A 80 6.09 -9.73 -5.77
CA GLU A 80 6.77 -9.77 -4.47
C GLU A 80 6.24 -8.70 -3.51
N GLN A 81 6.01 -7.49 -4.03
CA GLN A 81 5.69 -6.32 -3.19
C GLN A 81 4.60 -5.44 -3.79
N VAL A 82 3.73 -4.94 -2.92
CA VAL A 82 2.70 -3.96 -3.25
C VAL A 82 2.85 -2.75 -2.33
N TYR A 83 3.06 -1.59 -2.93
CA TYR A 83 3.12 -0.30 -2.25
C TYR A 83 1.77 0.39 -2.40
N LEU A 84 1.16 0.76 -1.28
CA LEU A 84 -0.13 1.44 -1.24
C LEU A 84 0.07 2.87 -0.75
N ASP A 85 0.00 3.84 -1.65
CA ASP A 85 0.02 5.25 -1.27
C ASP A 85 -1.39 5.79 -1.04
N SER A 86 -1.50 6.75 -0.11
CA SER A 86 -2.77 7.37 0.28
C SER A 86 -3.84 6.32 0.60
N PHE A 87 -3.48 5.26 1.34
CA PHE A 87 -4.31 4.06 1.54
C PHE A 87 -5.74 4.36 1.98
N LEU A 88 -5.92 5.27 2.94
CA LEU A 88 -7.26 5.64 3.40
C LEU A 88 -8.15 6.17 2.27
N THR A 89 -7.57 6.96 1.36
CA THR A 89 -8.29 7.53 0.21
C THR A 89 -8.54 6.48 -0.87
N THR A 90 -7.54 5.64 -1.19
CA THR A 90 -7.64 4.63 -2.25
C THR A 90 -8.54 3.45 -1.85
N ALA A 91 -8.51 3.04 -0.58
CA ALA A 91 -9.34 1.97 -0.03
C ALA A 91 -10.71 2.45 0.50
N LYS A 92 -11.05 3.74 0.37
CA LYS A 92 -12.32 4.33 0.84
C LYS A 92 -12.55 4.16 2.36
N LEU A 93 -11.50 4.38 3.14
CA LEU A 93 -11.47 4.26 4.61
C LEU A 93 -11.27 5.59 5.35
N GLU A 94 -11.36 6.74 4.67
CA GLU A 94 -11.30 8.05 5.33
C GLU A 94 -12.41 8.18 6.39
N GLY A 95 -12.01 8.36 7.65
CA GLY A 95 -12.93 8.44 8.79
C GLY A 95 -13.58 7.12 9.21
N GLN A 96 -13.08 5.98 8.71
CA GLN A 96 -13.58 4.64 9.03
C GLN A 96 -12.52 3.79 9.74
N ASP A 97 -12.96 2.69 10.36
CA ASP A 97 -12.05 1.70 10.95
C ASP A 97 -11.29 0.94 9.87
N VAL A 98 -9.96 0.92 10.00
CA VAL A 98 -9.05 0.26 9.06
C VAL A 98 -8.78 -1.20 9.39
N SER A 99 -9.17 -1.66 10.58
CA SER A 99 -8.70 -2.93 11.18
C SER A 99 -9.05 -4.14 10.31
N ASN A 100 -10.32 -4.28 9.93
CA ASN A 100 -10.77 -5.38 9.07
C ASN A 100 -10.03 -5.40 7.72
N THR A 101 -9.81 -4.24 7.11
CA THR A 101 -9.12 -4.17 5.81
C THR A 101 -7.65 -4.55 5.94
N LEU A 102 -6.97 -4.08 7.00
CA LEU A 102 -5.58 -4.44 7.28
C LEU A 102 -5.44 -5.93 7.58
N GLU A 103 -6.35 -6.53 8.35
CA GLU A 103 -6.38 -7.97 8.62
C GLU A 103 -6.54 -8.79 7.33
N GLN A 104 -7.44 -8.38 6.45
CA GLN A 104 -7.60 -9.02 5.15
C GLN A 104 -6.33 -8.92 4.30
N LEU A 105 -5.69 -7.75 4.24
CA LEU A 105 -4.43 -7.57 3.51
C LEU A 105 -3.28 -8.39 4.13
N ILE A 106 -3.23 -8.53 5.45
CA ILE A 106 -2.26 -9.40 6.14
C ILE A 106 -2.48 -10.85 5.71
N ALA A 107 -3.71 -11.35 5.82
CA ALA A 107 -4.06 -12.73 5.47
C ALA A 107 -3.77 -13.04 3.98
N VAL A 108 -4.11 -12.11 3.09
CA VAL A 108 -3.79 -12.21 1.65
C VAL A 108 -2.28 -12.22 1.44
N GLY A 109 -1.55 -11.29 2.07
CA GLY A 109 -0.09 -11.20 1.94
C GLY A 109 0.65 -12.43 2.44
N GLU A 110 0.18 -13.03 3.53
CA GLU A 110 0.72 -14.30 4.04
C GLU A 110 0.41 -15.47 3.12
N LYS A 111 -0.85 -15.57 2.66
CA LYS A 111 -1.29 -16.67 1.79
C LYS A 111 -0.54 -16.71 0.45
N PHE A 112 -0.27 -15.55 -0.13
CA PHE A 112 0.38 -15.43 -1.45
C PHE A 112 1.85 -15.04 -1.37
N ASN A 113 2.43 -14.96 -0.16
CA ASN A 113 3.80 -14.52 0.09
C ASN A 113 4.13 -13.14 -0.53
N VAL A 114 3.17 -12.22 -0.45
CA VAL A 114 3.29 -10.82 -0.93
C VAL A 114 3.54 -9.89 0.26
N LYS A 115 4.46 -8.95 0.08
CA LYS A 115 4.73 -7.90 1.06
C LYS A 115 3.93 -6.63 0.75
N PHE A 116 3.17 -6.13 1.71
CA PHE A 116 2.48 -4.84 1.60
C PHE A 116 3.22 -3.74 2.36
N ILE A 117 3.41 -2.60 1.72
CA ILE A 117 3.94 -1.39 2.33
C ILE A 117 2.89 -0.30 2.16
N ILE A 118 2.33 0.20 3.26
CA ILE A 118 1.11 0.99 3.25
C ILE A 118 1.38 2.36 3.88
N SER A 119 1.06 3.46 3.19
CA SER A 119 1.01 4.78 3.81
C SER A 119 -0.40 5.14 4.28
N MET A 120 -0.51 5.52 5.55
CA MET A 120 -1.78 5.97 6.14
C MET A 120 -1.60 7.38 6.69
N SER A 121 -2.59 8.25 6.44
CA SER A 121 -2.59 9.60 7.00
C SER A 121 -3.22 9.62 8.39
N LEU A 122 -2.67 8.80 9.29
CA LEU A 122 -3.01 8.68 10.70
C LEU A 122 -1.76 8.97 11.52
N ASP A 123 -1.89 9.63 12.66
CA ASP A 123 -0.82 9.65 13.66
C ASP A 123 -0.62 8.25 14.25
N LYS A 124 0.56 8.01 14.84
CA LYS A 124 0.87 6.73 15.50
C LYS A 124 -0.20 6.34 16.53
N GLU A 125 -0.73 7.30 17.27
CA GLU A 125 -1.73 7.10 18.33
C GLU A 125 -3.11 6.70 17.78
N GLU A 126 -3.40 7.03 16.51
CA GLU A 126 -4.66 6.70 15.84
C GLU A 126 -4.64 5.32 15.17
N VAL A 127 -3.46 4.69 15.08
CA VAL A 127 -3.33 3.32 14.55
C VAL A 127 -3.79 2.33 15.63
N PRO A 128 -4.70 1.39 15.31
CA PRO A 128 -5.15 0.40 16.28
C PRO A 128 -3.99 -0.36 16.91
N GLU A 129 -4.10 -0.69 18.20
CA GLU A 129 -3.03 -1.30 18.99
C GLU A 129 -2.47 -2.59 18.36
N ALA A 130 -3.36 -3.38 17.73
CA ALA A 130 -3.03 -4.60 17.03
C ALA A 130 -2.08 -4.44 15.82
N PHE A 131 -1.86 -3.21 15.33
CA PHE A 131 -0.97 -2.92 14.21
C PHE A 131 0.20 -2.01 14.57
N GLN A 132 0.38 -1.67 15.85
CA GLN A 132 1.49 -0.82 16.31
C GLN A 132 2.85 -1.46 16.01
N ASP A 133 2.95 -2.79 16.08
CA ASP A 133 4.14 -3.59 15.72
C ASP A 133 4.49 -3.50 14.23
N LYS A 134 3.54 -3.14 13.38
CA LYS A 134 3.71 -3.05 11.92
C LYS A 134 4.19 -1.67 11.47
N ILE A 135 4.23 -0.69 12.37
CA ILE A 135 4.69 0.66 12.06
C ILE A 135 6.21 0.66 11.93
N VAL A 136 6.70 0.86 10.71
CA VAL A 136 8.13 0.96 10.41
C VAL A 136 8.61 2.41 10.34
N THR A 137 7.69 3.37 10.16
CA THR A 137 8.01 4.79 10.10
C THR A 137 6.80 5.60 10.58
N ALA A 138 7.04 6.56 11.49
CA ALA A 138 6.05 7.52 11.97
C ALA A 138 6.61 8.95 11.83
N LEU A 139 5.84 9.88 11.22
CA LEU A 139 6.27 11.24 10.82
C LEU A 139 5.35 12.36 11.33
#